data_AF-A0A399IFB8-F1
#
_entry.id   AF-A0A399IFB8-F1
#
_cell.length_a   1.000
_cell.length_b   1.000
_cell.length_c   1.000
_cell.angle_alpha   90.00
_cell.angle_beta   90.00
_cell.angle_gamma   90.00
#
_symmetry.space_group_name_H-M   'P 1'
#
loop_
_entity.id
_entity.type
_entity.pdbx_description
1 polymer ?
#
loop_
_entity_poly.entity_id
_entity_poly.type
_entity_poly.pdbx_seq_one_letter_code
_entity_poly.pdbx_strand_id
1 'polypeptide(L)'
;MNGYSKSFVAVALLSSLVLMYAGNVAGAGPKVSEIGNPHNLSSVGRVVGSTVLTDNTTLYRAEGDISSTTNVPGKQVCIFCHTPHNANVSEQAPLWNRAFSTVTNFQRYSSSTLQIRVNAAARTPALYDTGAQPDGSSKLCLSCHDGVSKLGAILQGGTIIMRGGAGSSTTGGGDVITGLSSFNPSTNKMKTGHHPVSFVYNATVRDAINAGKGTTYTLPSEPAVILRNSKMQCTTCHDAHQNQSDDTSCYDTSDNSITTCGSTSTATRKVAPFWVLHNGSNTASQDHDVVCTTCHPMVTPSPFQTAP
;
A
#
# COMPACT_ATOMS: atom_id res chain seq x y z
N MET A 1 45.96 24.20 -39.27
CA MET A 1 45.05 23.08 -39.53
C MET A 1 44.30 22.78 -38.23
N ASN A 2 43.25 23.56 -37.97
CA ASN A 2 42.34 23.40 -36.84
C ASN A 2 41.03 22.81 -37.39
N GLY A 3 40.66 21.59 -37.03
CA GLY A 3 39.45 20.98 -37.58
C GLY A 3 38.85 19.78 -36.86
N TYR A 4 39.47 19.26 -35.81
CA TYR A 4 38.99 18.02 -35.18
C TYR A 4 39.13 18.10 -33.65
N SER A 5 38.23 18.79 -32.96
CA SER A 5 38.06 18.54 -31.51
C SER A 5 36.70 18.93 -30.92
N LYS A 6 35.88 19.73 -31.62
CA LYS A 6 34.61 20.21 -31.06
C LYS A 6 33.42 19.28 -31.32
N SER A 7 33.42 18.51 -32.41
CA SER A 7 32.27 17.65 -32.77
C SER A 7 32.22 16.33 -32.01
N PHE A 8 33.35 15.76 -31.59
CA PHE A 8 33.37 14.49 -30.85
C PHE A 8 32.90 14.63 -29.39
N VAL A 9 33.19 15.77 -28.75
CA VAL A 9 32.76 16.02 -27.35
C VAL A 9 31.25 16.31 -27.29
N ALA A 10 30.69 16.97 -28.29
CA ALA A 10 29.25 17.24 -28.35
C ALA A 10 28.43 15.95 -28.58
N VAL A 11 28.91 15.04 -29.44
CA VAL A 11 28.21 13.77 -29.71
C VAL A 11 28.28 12.82 -28.51
N ALA A 12 29.39 12.80 -27.76
CA ALA A 12 29.51 11.99 -26.54
C ALA A 12 28.60 12.49 -25.40
N LEU A 13 28.43 13.81 -25.23
CA LEU A 13 27.53 14.36 -24.21
C LEU A 13 26.05 14.20 -24.56
N LEU A 14 25.67 14.33 -25.84
CA LEU A 14 24.30 14.08 -26.28
C LEU A 14 23.91 12.60 -26.24
N SER A 15 24.83 11.68 -26.57
CA SER A 15 24.57 10.24 -26.44
C SER A 15 24.51 9.79 -24.98
N SER A 16 25.29 10.40 -24.08
CA SER A 16 25.20 10.17 -22.62
C SER A 16 23.89 10.70 -22.03
N LEU A 17 23.41 11.86 -22.51
CA LEU A 17 22.16 12.46 -22.03
C LEU A 17 20.91 11.74 -22.58
N VAL A 18 20.99 11.20 -23.80
CA VAL A 18 19.93 10.38 -24.41
C VAL A 18 19.91 8.95 -23.81
N LEU A 19 21.06 8.37 -23.45
CA LEU A 19 21.09 7.11 -22.70
C LEU A 19 20.60 7.26 -21.24
N MET A 20 20.76 8.44 -20.63
CA MET A 20 20.16 8.74 -19.32
C MET A 20 18.65 8.99 -19.39
N TYR A 21 18.08 9.27 -20.57
CA TYR A 21 16.64 9.51 -20.75
C TYR A 21 15.87 8.32 -21.33
N ALA A 22 16.55 7.32 -21.88
CA ALA A 22 15.95 6.11 -22.44
C ALA A 22 15.85 4.95 -21.42
N GLY A 23 16.31 5.15 -20.19
CA GLY A 23 16.15 4.19 -19.10
C GLY A 23 14.82 4.38 -18.38
N ASN A 24 13.92 3.39 -18.51
CA ASN A 24 12.79 3.11 -17.62
C ASN A 24 11.50 3.93 -17.82
N VAL A 25 10.90 3.87 -19.02
CA VAL A 25 9.50 4.31 -19.22
C VAL A 25 8.52 3.14 -19.41
N ALA A 26 9.00 1.89 -19.37
CA ALA A 26 8.15 0.71 -19.42
C ALA A 26 8.33 -0.07 -18.12
N GLY A 27 7.40 0.10 -17.16
CA GLY A 27 7.38 -0.71 -15.92
C GLY A 27 6.95 0.00 -14.64
N ALA A 28 7.05 1.33 -14.56
CA ALA A 28 6.37 2.07 -13.50
C ALA A 28 4.86 1.95 -13.74
N GLY A 29 4.09 1.65 -12.69
CA GLY A 29 2.64 1.76 -12.78
C GLY A 29 2.21 3.22 -13.03
N PRO A 30 0.91 3.52 -13.04
CA PRO A 30 0.39 4.88 -13.26
C PRO A 30 0.68 5.79 -12.05
N LYS A 31 1.40 6.92 -12.15
CA LYS A 31 1.70 7.83 -10.99
C LYS A 31 0.46 8.10 -10.15
N VAL A 32 0.61 8.52 -8.89
CA VAL A 32 -0.58 8.88 -8.07
C VAL A 32 -1.51 9.88 -8.78
N SER A 33 -0.99 10.69 -9.71
CA SER A 33 -1.74 11.61 -10.57
C SER A 33 -2.35 10.99 -11.84
N GLU A 34 -1.90 9.81 -12.26
CA GLU A 34 -2.35 9.13 -13.47
C GLU A 34 -3.68 8.40 -13.27
N ILE A 35 -4.46 8.29 -14.34
CA ILE A 35 -5.73 7.58 -14.35
C ILE A 35 -5.49 6.08 -14.13
N GLY A 36 -6.29 5.46 -13.25
CA GLY A 36 -6.19 4.04 -12.93
C GLY A 36 -5.35 3.70 -11.71
N ASN A 37 -4.58 4.64 -11.16
CA ASN A 37 -3.96 4.44 -9.85
C ASN A 37 -5.05 4.27 -8.77
N PRO A 38 -5.00 3.24 -7.91
CA PRO A 38 -5.98 3.02 -6.84
C PRO A 38 -6.17 4.21 -5.90
N HIS A 39 -5.10 4.95 -5.61
CA HIS A 39 -5.08 6.14 -4.74
C HIS A 39 -5.26 7.47 -5.51
N ASN A 40 -5.45 7.44 -6.83
CA ASN A 40 -5.96 8.61 -7.55
C ASN A 40 -7.48 8.68 -7.42
N LEU A 41 -7.96 9.33 -6.37
CA LEU A 41 -9.39 9.52 -6.14
C LEU A 41 -9.97 10.66 -6.99
N SER A 42 -9.12 11.46 -7.65
CA SER A 42 -9.53 12.67 -8.37
C SER A 42 -9.90 12.46 -9.84
N SER A 43 -9.51 11.33 -10.44
CA SER A 43 -9.79 11.01 -11.84
C SER A 43 -10.96 10.05 -12.00
N VAL A 44 -11.74 10.21 -13.07
CA VAL A 44 -12.71 9.17 -13.49
C VAL A 44 -12.05 8.03 -14.27
N GLY A 45 -12.42 6.81 -13.91
CA GLY A 45 -12.05 5.59 -14.62
C GLY A 45 -10.85 4.84 -14.04
N ARG A 46 -10.75 3.57 -14.41
CA ARG A 46 -9.60 2.70 -14.12
C ARG A 46 -9.10 2.06 -15.40
N VAL A 47 -7.81 2.17 -15.67
CA VAL A 47 -7.18 1.43 -16.78
C VAL A 47 -6.88 0.02 -16.29
N VAL A 48 -7.36 -1.00 -17.00
CA VAL A 48 -7.00 -2.41 -16.79
C VAL A 48 -6.49 -2.97 -18.11
N GLY A 49 -5.19 -3.18 -18.22
CA GLY A 49 -4.56 -3.49 -19.51
C GLY A 49 -4.69 -2.30 -20.47
N SER A 50 -5.23 -2.52 -21.67
CA SER A 50 -5.52 -1.47 -22.66
C SER A 50 -6.93 -0.89 -22.56
N THR A 51 -7.74 -1.34 -21.61
CA THR A 51 -9.16 -0.97 -21.49
C THR A 51 -9.35 0.08 -20.41
N VAL A 52 -9.92 1.23 -20.77
CA VAL A 52 -10.43 2.21 -19.80
C VAL A 52 -11.79 1.71 -19.30
N LEU A 53 -11.84 1.22 -18.07
CA LEU A 53 -13.09 0.93 -17.39
C LEU A 53 -13.77 2.27 -17.09
N THR A 54 -14.83 2.56 -17.84
CA THR A 54 -15.72 3.72 -17.63
C THR A 54 -16.82 3.43 -16.63
N ASP A 55 -17.01 2.15 -16.24
CA ASP A 55 -17.94 1.76 -15.17
C ASP A 55 -17.35 2.13 -13.79
N ASN A 56 -17.59 3.40 -13.45
CA ASN A 56 -17.18 4.03 -12.19
C ASN A 56 -18.19 3.77 -11.04
N THR A 57 -19.14 2.82 -11.21
CA THR A 57 -20.11 2.50 -10.14
C THR A 57 -19.53 1.58 -9.08
N THR A 58 -18.42 0.89 -9.38
CA THR A 58 -17.74 -0.06 -8.48
C THR A 58 -16.46 0.49 -7.84
N LEU A 59 -16.00 1.67 -8.27
CA LEU A 59 -14.73 2.28 -7.85
C LEU A 59 -14.97 3.50 -6.99
N TYR A 60 -14.29 3.58 -5.84
CA TYR A 60 -14.37 4.72 -4.93
C TYR A 60 -13.57 5.92 -5.48
N ARG A 61 -14.26 6.97 -5.99
CA ARG A 61 -13.68 8.16 -6.66
C ARG A 61 -14.52 9.42 -6.42
N ALA A 62 -13.95 10.59 -6.64
CA ALA A 62 -14.70 11.85 -6.63
C ALA A 62 -15.68 11.96 -7.79
N GLU A 63 -16.84 12.55 -7.51
CA GLU A 63 -17.89 12.83 -8.49
C GLU A 63 -17.48 13.91 -9.52
N GLY A 64 -17.76 13.66 -10.80
CA GLY A 64 -17.74 14.69 -11.85
C GLY A 64 -16.37 14.96 -12.48
N ASP A 65 -15.33 14.22 -12.10
CA ASP A 65 -13.97 14.33 -12.65
C ASP A 65 -13.32 15.73 -12.53
N ILE A 66 -12.18 15.91 -13.19
CA ILE A 66 -11.49 17.18 -13.40
C ILE A 66 -12.35 18.26 -14.09
N SER A 67 -13.47 17.89 -14.72
CA SER A 67 -14.41 18.85 -15.34
C SER A 67 -15.49 19.40 -14.37
N SER A 68 -15.70 18.79 -13.21
CA SER A 68 -16.78 19.14 -12.26
C SER A 68 -16.76 20.61 -11.81
N THR A 69 -17.85 21.36 -11.99
CA THR A 69 -17.92 22.74 -11.47
C THR A 69 -18.44 22.81 -10.03
N THR A 70 -19.00 21.71 -9.51
CA THR A 70 -19.67 21.65 -8.20
C THR A 70 -18.90 20.81 -7.17
N ASN A 71 -17.99 19.94 -7.61
CA ASN A 71 -17.12 19.12 -6.76
C ASN A 71 -15.64 19.52 -6.92
N VAL A 72 -15.37 20.82 -6.87
CA VAL A 72 -14.04 21.40 -7.14
C VAL A 72 -12.93 20.80 -6.28
N PRO A 73 -13.11 20.57 -4.96
CA PRO A 73 -12.05 19.98 -4.14
C PRO A 73 -11.71 18.55 -4.60
N GLY A 74 -12.70 17.78 -5.07
CA GLY A 74 -12.53 16.40 -5.57
C GLY A 74 -11.57 16.26 -6.75
N LYS A 75 -11.17 17.36 -7.40
CA LYS A 75 -10.20 17.37 -8.52
C LYS A 75 -8.74 17.33 -8.08
N GLN A 76 -8.46 17.60 -6.82
CA GLN A 76 -7.10 17.75 -6.32
C GLN A 76 -6.59 16.38 -5.86
N VAL A 77 -5.71 15.75 -6.65
CA VAL A 77 -5.19 14.41 -6.37
C VAL A 77 -4.69 14.22 -4.93
N CYS A 78 -3.97 15.20 -4.38
CA CYS A 78 -3.40 15.08 -3.04
C CYS A 78 -4.36 15.43 -1.91
N ILE A 79 -5.49 16.10 -2.16
CA ILE A 79 -6.30 16.70 -1.09
C ILE A 79 -6.92 15.66 -0.15
N PHE A 80 -7.14 14.45 -0.65
CA PHE A 80 -7.65 13.33 0.13
C PHE A 80 -6.71 12.93 1.26
N CYS A 81 -5.42 13.20 1.10
CA CYS A 81 -4.36 12.80 2.01
C CYS A 81 -3.69 14.01 2.66
N HIS A 82 -3.48 15.10 1.92
CA HIS A 82 -2.64 16.22 2.33
C HIS A 82 -3.35 17.58 2.25
N THR A 83 -3.05 18.45 3.21
CA THR A 83 -3.42 19.86 3.28
C THR A 83 -2.21 20.71 3.69
N PRO A 84 -1.93 21.83 3.01
CA PRO A 84 -0.79 22.69 3.36
C PRO A 84 -0.97 23.42 4.69
N HIS A 85 -2.20 23.61 5.16
CA HIS A 85 -2.52 24.33 6.39
C HIS A 85 -3.44 23.50 7.28
N ASN A 86 -3.32 23.66 8.61
CA ASN A 86 -4.14 22.98 9.61
C ASN A 86 -4.15 21.45 9.44
N ALA A 87 -3.01 20.90 9.04
CA ALA A 87 -2.80 19.48 8.94
C ALA A 87 -2.90 18.81 10.31
N ASN A 88 -3.45 17.58 10.32
CA ASN A 88 -3.37 16.71 11.46
C ASN A 88 -1.95 16.12 11.56
N VAL A 89 -1.14 16.67 12.45
CA VAL A 89 0.27 16.26 12.64
C VAL A 89 0.44 15.06 13.59
N SER A 90 -0.65 14.48 14.08
CA SER A 90 -0.59 13.29 14.94
C SER A 90 -0.09 12.09 14.13
N GLU A 91 0.46 11.06 14.80
CA GLU A 91 0.90 9.81 14.16
C GLU A 91 2.00 9.97 13.10
N GLN A 92 2.79 11.05 13.17
CA GLN A 92 3.88 11.36 12.22
C GLN A 92 3.38 11.44 10.77
N ALA A 93 2.23 12.08 10.56
CA ALA A 93 1.58 12.20 9.27
C ALA A 93 1.81 13.60 8.67
N PRO A 94 2.79 13.77 7.75
CA PRO A 94 3.10 15.08 7.19
C PRO A 94 1.91 15.61 6.41
N LEU A 95 1.50 16.84 6.73
CA LEU A 95 0.43 17.54 6.04
C LEU A 95 -0.91 16.80 6.04
N TRP A 96 -1.18 15.85 6.94
CA TRP A 96 -2.33 14.95 6.82
C TRP A 96 -3.69 15.66 6.88
N ASN A 97 -4.57 15.36 5.95
CA ASN A 97 -5.87 16.03 5.79
C ASN A 97 -7.07 15.18 6.24
N ARG A 98 -6.84 14.13 7.04
CA ARG A 98 -7.92 13.27 7.53
C ARG A 98 -7.92 13.14 9.04
N ALA A 99 -9.11 12.89 9.59
CA ALA A 99 -9.23 12.34 10.93
C ALA A 99 -8.71 10.89 10.92
N PHE A 100 -8.08 10.46 12.02
CA PHE A 100 -7.72 9.07 12.18
C PHE A 100 -8.92 8.24 12.59
N SER A 101 -8.90 6.96 12.22
CA SER A 101 -9.97 6.02 12.55
C SER A 101 -10.25 6.01 14.06
N THR A 102 -11.53 6.07 14.41
CA THR A 102 -12.02 5.91 15.80
C THR A 102 -12.31 4.45 16.14
N VAL A 103 -12.04 3.53 15.22
CA VAL A 103 -12.21 2.09 15.43
C VAL A 103 -11.22 1.61 16.48
N THR A 104 -11.75 0.94 17.50
CA THR A 104 -10.97 0.42 18.64
C THR A 104 -10.97 -1.11 18.72
N ASN A 105 -11.52 -1.79 17.72
CA ASN A 105 -11.71 -3.24 17.73
C ASN A 105 -11.18 -3.94 16.46
N PHE A 106 -10.08 -3.42 15.86
CA PHE A 106 -9.41 -4.13 14.78
C PHE A 106 -8.91 -5.50 15.25
N GLN A 107 -9.35 -6.55 14.57
CA GLN A 107 -8.95 -7.91 14.88
C GLN A 107 -7.54 -8.17 14.35
N ARG A 108 -6.58 -8.37 15.26
CA ARG A 108 -5.19 -8.70 14.93
C ARG A 108 -4.93 -10.21 14.99
N TYR A 109 -3.81 -10.64 14.41
CA TYR A 109 -3.37 -12.04 14.51
C TYR A 109 -3.28 -12.50 15.96
N SER A 110 -3.86 -13.67 16.27
CA SER A 110 -4.02 -14.14 17.65
C SER A 110 -3.54 -15.59 17.88
N SER A 111 -2.78 -16.17 16.95
CA SER A 111 -2.34 -17.57 17.03
C SER A 111 -1.40 -17.83 18.22
N SER A 112 -1.46 -19.04 18.78
CA SER A 112 -0.55 -19.54 19.82
C SER A 112 0.88 -19.73 19.31
N THR A 113 1.09 -19.78 17.98
CA THR A 113 2.41 -19.89 17.37
C THR A 113 2.99 -18.55 16.92
N LEU A 114 2.26 -17.45 17.15
CA LEU A 114 2.69 -16.09 16.81
C LEU A 114 3.61 -15.54 17.90
N GLN A 115 4.93 -15.57 17.66
CA GLN A 115 5.94 -15.22 18.66
C GLN A 115 5.81 -13.79 19.21
N ILE A 116 5.42 -12.82 18.38
CA ILE A 116 5.14 -11.43 18.82
C ILE A 116 3.97 -11.33 19.82
N ARG A 117 3.16 -12.39 19.93
CA ARG A 117 2.04 -12.50 20.88
C ARG A 117 2.34 -13.40 22.07
N VAL A 118 3.12 -14.47 21.91
CA VAL A 118 3.29 -15.47 22.98
C VAL A 118 4.60 -15.34 23.73
N ASN A 119 5.64 -14.75 23.13
CA ASN A 119 6.94 -14.60 23.77
C ASN A 119 6.95 -13.36 24.68
N ALA A 120 7.24 -13.52 25.96
CA ALA A 120 7.22 -12.43 26.94
C ALA A 120 8.20 -11.27 26.62
N ALA A 121 9.34 -11.55 25.96
CA ALA A 121 10.29 -10.51 25.56
C ALA A 121 9.78 -9.67 24.38
N ALA A 122 8.84 -10.20 23.59
CA ALA A 122 8.20 -9.51 22.47
C ALA A 122 6.80 -8.98 22.80
N ARG A 123 6.16 -9.54 23.84
CA ARG A 123 4.75 -9.29 24.19
C ARG A 123 4.65 -8.34 25.38
N THR A 124 4.30 -7.09 25.11
CA THR A 124 3.69 -6.18 26.11
C THR A 124 2.50 -5.44 25.47
N PRO A 125 1.63 -4.76 26.26
CA PRO A 125 0.53 -3.96 25.73
C PRO A 125 0.96 -2.91 24.70
N ALA A 126 2.15 -2.34 24.85
CA ALA A 126 2.70 -1.40 23.87
C ALA A 126 3.24 -2.07 22.59
N LEU A 127 3.55 -3.38 22.63
CA LEU A 127 4.23 -4.10 21.56
C LEU A 127 3.28 -4.94 20.71
N TYR A 128 2.33 -5.70 21.30
CA TYR A 128 1.29 -6.44 20.56
C TYR A 128 0.19 -7.10 21.42
N ASP A 129 0.04 -6.82 22.72
CA ASP A 129 -0.89 -7.57 23.60
C ASP A 129 -2.39 -7.35 23.32
N THR A 130 -3.24 -8.11 24.01
CA THR A 130 -4.71 -8.05 23.94
C THR A 130 -5.22 -6.63 24.17
N GLY A 131 -6.01 -6.11 23.23
CA GLY A 131 -6.57 -4.75 23.29
C GLY A 131 -5.73 -3.69 22.58
N ALA A 132 -4.43 -3.91 22.33
CA ALA A 132 -3.65 -2.95 21.57
C ALA A 132 -4.23 -2.77 20.15
N GLN A 133 -4.26 -1.53 19.66
CA GLN A 133 -4.78 -1.18 18.35
C GLN A 133 -3.66 -0.70 17.43
N PRO A 134 -3.84 -0.76 16.10
CA PRO A 134 -2.91 -0.19 15.16
C PRO A 134 -2.59 1.29 15.47
N ASP A 135 -1.33 1.67 15.41
CA ASP A 135 -0.83 3.02 15.68
C ASP A 135 0.18 3.51 14.63
N GLY A 136 0.69 4.72 14.82
CA GLY A 136 1.71 5.31 13.97
C GLY A 136 1.26 5.40 12.52
N SER A 137 2.20 5.17 11.61
CA SER A 137 1.96 5.33 10.18
C SER A 137 0.90 4.38 9.60
N SER A 138 0.54 3.29 10.28
CA SER A 138 -0.58 2.43 9.86
C SER A 138 -1.94 3.13 9.97
N LYS A 139 -2.10 4.10 10.90
CA LYS A 139 -3.35 4.86 11.04
C LYS A 139 -3.65 5.76 9.83
N LEU A 140 -2.65 6.13 9.05
CA LEU A 140 -2.83 6.88 7.80
C LEU A 140 -3.64 6.03 6.81
N CYS A 141 -3.22 4.78 6.59
CA CYS A 141 -3.93 3.83 5.74
C CYS A 141 -5.33 3.52 6.28
N LEU A 142 -5.43 3.31 7.60
CA LEU A 142 -6.69 2.97 8.25
C LEU A 142 -7.67 4.15 8.28
N SER A 143 -7.24 5.39 8.10
CA SER A 143 -8.19 6.51 7.94
C SER A 143 -9.02 6.43 6.65
N CYS A 144 -8.68 5.51 5.73
CA CYS A 144 -9.47 5.18 4.52
C CYS A 144 -9.93 3.72 4.51
N HIS A 145 -9.08 2.80 4.97
CA HIS A 145 -9.29 1.35 4.88
C HIS A 145 -9.85 0.71 6.16
N ASP A 146 -10.29 1.49 7.15
CA ASP A 146 -10.94 0.94 8.36
C ASP A 146 -12.36 0.40 8.13
N GLY A 147 -12.93 0.64 6.94
CA GLY A 147 -14.28 0.23 6.60
C GLY A 147 -15.39 0.99 7.33
N VAL A 148 -15.08 2.14 7.93
CA VAL A 148 -16.06 3.04 8.56
C VAL A 148 -15.89 4.51 8.17
N SER A 149 -14.66 4.93 7.89
CA SER A 149 -14.32 6.32 7.56
C SER A 149 -14.75 6.66 6.13
N LYS A 150 -15.39 7.81 5.98
CA LYS A 150 -15.81 8.34 4.68
C LYS A 150 -14.62 8.93 3.93
N LEU A 151 -14.42 8.60 2.66
CA LEU A 151 -13.29 9.08 1.86
C LEU A 151 -13.39 10.59 1.59
N GLY A 152 -14.59 11.10 1.34
CA GLY A 152 -14.83 12.52 1.12
C GLY A 152 -14.75 13.39 2.38
N ALA A 153 -14.67 12.78 3.56
CA ALA A 153 -14.53 13.48 4.85
C ALA A 153 -13.06 13.85 5.12
N ILE A 154 -12.65 14.98 4.55
CA ILE A 154 -11.36 15.61 4.80
C ILE A 154 -11.48 16.74 5.83
N LEU A 155 -10.37 17.12 6.46
CA LEU A 155 -10.33 18.17 7.48
C LEU A 155 -10.39 19.57 6.86
N GLN A 156 -9.71 19.77 5.74
CA GLN A 156 -9.51 21.05 5.06
C GLN A 156 -9.84 20.92 3.57
N GLY A 157 -10.41 21.97 2.98
CA GLY A 157 -10.76 21.98 1.55
C GLY A 157 -12.23 21.71 1.23
N GLY A 158 -13.08 21.55 2.25
CA GLY A 158 -14.53 21.38 2.10
C GLY A 158 -14.96 19.94 1.81
N THR A 159 -16.26 19.73 1.68
CA THR A 159 -16.83 18.39 1.42
C THR A 159 -16.53 17.94 0.00
N ILE A 160 -15.96 16.74 -0.15
CA ILE A 160 -15.83 16.08 -1.46
C ILE A 160 -16.99 15.12 -1.64
N ILE A 161 -17.69 15.25 -2.76
CA ILE A 161 -18.73 14.30 -3.14
C ILE A 161 -18.04 13.10 -3.79
N MET A 162 -18.27 11.91 -3.22
CA MET A 162 -17.68 10.66 -3.65
C MET A 162 -18.73 9.75 -4.30
N ARG A 163 -18.29 8.91 -5.24
CA ARG A 163 -19.05 7.86 -5.93
C ARG A 163 -18.35 6.51 -5.76
N GLY A 164 -19.10 5.41 -5.83
CA GLY A 164 -18.56 4.04 -5.84
C GLY A 164 -18.97 3.17 -4.65
N GLY A 165 -18.61 1.88 -4.68
CA GLY A 165 -18.83 0.90 -3.60
C GLY A 165 -20.02 -0.05 -3.80
N ALA A 166 -19.92 -1.26 -3.23
CA ALA A 166 -21.03 -2.21 -3.24
C ALA A 166 -22.20 -1.63 -2.42
N GLY A 167 -23.26 -1.19 -3.12
CA GLY A 167 -24.37 -0.45 -2.52
C GLY A 167 -24.35 1.07 -2.75
N SER A 168 -23.63 1.55 -3.77
CA SER A 168 -23.58 2.95 -4.21
C SER A 168 -24.97 3.52 -4.55
N SER A 169 -25.69 3.98 -3.52
CA SER A 169 -26.78 4.94 -3.68
C SER A 169 -26.20 6.33 -3.94
N THR A 170 -26.78 7.05 -4.89
CA THR A 170 -26.55 8.48 -5.17
C THR A 170 -26.90 9.41 -4.00
N THR A 171 -27.36 8.85 -2.86
CA THR A 171 -27.73 9.58 -1.63
C THR A 171 -26.73 9.41 -0.47
N GLY A 172 -25.47 9.03 -0.73
CA GLY A 172 -24.38 9.21 0.25
C GLY A 172 -23.95 7.97 1.04
N GLY A 173 -24.23 6.77 0.53
CA GLY A 173 -23.76 5.50 1.10
C GLY A 173 -22.45 4.96 0.50
N GLY A 174 -22.04 5.44 -0.67
CA GLY A 174 -20.90 4.93 -1.45
C GLY A 174 -19.51 5.46 -1.07
N ASP A 175 -19.39 6.14 0.07
CA ASP A 175 -18.17 6.87 0.44
C ASP A 175 -17.29 6.12 1.45
N VAL A 176 -17.63 4.88 1.81
CA VAL A 176 -16.85 4.07 2.76
C VAL A 176 -16.33 2.83 2.04
N ILE A 177 -15.02 2.57 2.14
CA ILE A 177 -14.42 1.37 1.55
C ILE A 177 -14.92 0.13 2.28
N THR A 178 -15.96 -0.48 1.74
CA THR A 178 -16.53 -1.76 2.22
C THR A 178 -16.21 -2.86 1.20
N GLY A 179 -15.83 -4.06 1.68
CA GLY A 179 -15.50 -5.21 0.83
C GLY A 179 -14.29 -6.04 1.30
N LEU A 180 -13.95 -7.07 0.53
CA LEU A 180 -12.92 -8.08 0.89
C LEU A 180 -11.49 -7.53 1.00
N SER A 181 -11.23 -6.31 0.52
CA SER A 181 -9.92 -5.66 0.56
C SER A 181 -9.83 -4.54 1.61
N SER A 182 -10.84 -4.41 2.48
CA SER A 182 -10.89 -3.41 3.56
C SER A 182 -10.51 -4.03 4.90
N PHE A 183 -9.85 -3.26 5.78
CA PHE A 183 -9.53 -3.67 7.15
C PHE A 183 -10.70 -3.45 8.11
N ASN A 184 -11.93 -3.69 7.64
CA ASN A 184 -13.15 -3.54 8.44
C ASN A 184 -13.13 -4.50 9.64
N PRO A 185 -13.36 -4.03 10.89
CA PRO A 185 -13.40 -4.88 12.09
C PRO A 185 -14.29 -6.11 12.00
N SER A 186 -15.39 -6.03 11.23
CA SER A 186 -16.33 -7.15 11.04
C SER A 186 -15.82 -8.22 10.08
N THR A 187 -14.88 -7.88 9.20
CA THR A 187 -14.38 -8.78 8.13
C THR A 187 -13.10 -9.53 8.49
N ASN A 188 -12.48 -9.18 9.62
CA ASN A 188 -11.27 -9.82 10.16
C ASN A 188 -10.04 -9.82 9.23
N LYS A 189 -9.98 -8.93 8.24
CA LYS A 189 -8.88 -8.90 7.25
C LYS A 189 -7.52 -8.54 7.86
N MET A 190 -7.47 -7.81 8.98
CA MET A 190 -6.19 -7.61 9.68
C MET A 190 -5.68 -8.88 10.39
N LYS A 191 -6.54 -9.88 10.61
CA LYS A 191 -6.19 -11.16 11.24
C LYS A 191 -5.87 -12.24 10.21
N THR A 192 -6.26 -12.08 8.95
CA THR A 192 -6.09 -13.10 7.92
C THR A 192 -5.63 -12.50 6.60
N GLY A 193 -4.72 -13.20 5.92
CA GLY A 193 -4.23 -12.80 4.61
C GLY A 193 -3.16 -11.70 4.59
N HIS A 194 -2.91 -10.92 5.64
CA HIS A 194 -1.88 -9.86 5.57
C HIS A 194 -0.72 -10.10 6.54
N HIS A 195 0.45 -9.54 6.27
CA HIS A 195 1.51 -9.56 7.27
C HIS A 195 1.06 -8.77 8.52
N PRO A 196 1.34 -9.24 9.76
CA PRO A 196 1.10 -8.44 10.95
C PRO A 196 1.76 -7.06 10.85
N VAL A 197 1.06 -6.03 11.31
CA VAL A 197 1.56 -4.65 11.38
C VAL A 197 1.27 -4.05 12.74
N SER A 198 1.85 -2.88 13.01
CA SER A 198 1.74 -2.14 14.27
C SER A 198 2.28 -2.93 15.47
N PHE A 199 3.44 -3.55 15.29
CA PHE A 199 4.19 -4.23 16.35
C PHE A 199 5.65 -3.81 16.31
N VAL A 200 6.32 -3.79 17.46
CA VAL A 200 7.76 -3.49 17.51
C VAL A 200 8.54 -4.64 16.88
N TYR A 201 9.46 -4.31 15.99
CA TYR A 201 10.36 -5.27 15.36
C TYR A 201 11.80 -4.82 15.56
N ASN A 202 12.42 -5.25 16.65
CA ASN A 202 13.81 -4.95 16.98
C ASN A 202 14.61 -6.26 17.16
N ALA A 203 15.89 -6.16 17.51
CA ALA A 203 16.75 -7.33 17.71
C ALA A 203 16.14 -8.34 18.71
N THR A 204 15.62 -7.88 19.85
CA THR A 204 14.97 -8.73 20.85
C THR A 204 13.78 -9.50 20.27
N VAL A 205 12.90 -8.82 19.51
CA VAL A 205 11.72 -9.45 18.91
C VAL A 205 12.12 -10.42 17.80
N ARG A 206 13.08 -10.03 16.94
CA ARG A 206 13.65 -10.90 15.90
C ARG A 206 14.24 -12.17 16.52
N ASP A 207 15.04 -12.04 17.56
CA ASP A 207 15.71 -13.19 18.21
C ASP A 207 14.68 -14.13 18.86
N ALA A 208 13.63 -13.57 19.48
CA ALA A 208 12.50 -14.34 19.98
C ALA A 208 11.76 -15.11 18.87
N ILE A 209 11.56 -14.49 17.71
CA ILE A 209 10.96 -15.15 16.54
C ILE A 209 11.86 -16.28 16.04
N ASN A 210 13.16 -16.01 15.86
CA ASN A 210 14.15 -17.00 15.38
C ASN A 210 14.23 -18.21 16.29
N ALA A 211 14.28 -17.99 17.62
CA ALA A 211 14.28 -19.06 18.60
C ALA A 211 13.00 -19.91 18.55
N GLY A 212 11.84 -19.29 18.29
CA GLY A 212 10.55 -19.97 18.25
C GLY A 212 10.21 -20.66 16.92
N LYS A 213 10.84 -20.25 15.81
CA LYS A 213 10.57 -20.77 14.46
C LYS A 213 11.71 -21.59 13.85
N GLY A 214 12.92 -21.50 14.39
CA GLY A 214 14.09 -22.20 13.85
C GLY A 214 14.54 -21.69 12.48
N THR A 215 14.12 -20.48 12.09
CA THR A 215 14.49 -19.81 10.84
C THR A 215 15.22 -18.51 11.13
N THR A 216 16.07 -18.05 10.20
CA THR A 216 16.88 -16.83 10.39
C THR A 216 16.16 -15.61 9.81
N TYR A 217 15.24 -15.02 10.57
CA TYR A 217 14.74 -13.69 10.25
C TYR A 217 15.80 -12.62 10.56
N THR A 218 15.81 -11.56 9.77
CA THR A 218 16.72 -10.41 9.90
C THR A 218 15.94 -9.12 10.15
N LEU A 219 16.62 -8.11 10.69
CA LEU A 219 16.09 -6.74 10.62
C LEU A 219 16.20 -6.24 9.18
N PRO A 220 15.35 -5.31 8.73
CA PRO A 220 15.44 -4.77 7.38
C PRO A 220 16.84 -4.21 7.13
N SER A 221 17.49 -4.65 6.04
CA SER A 221 18.78 -4.14 5.57
C SER A 221 18.64 -3.11 4.45
N GLU A 222 17.50 -3.09 3.76
CA GLU A 222 17.26 -2.20 2.63
C GLU A 222 16.86 -0.79 3.09
N PRO A 223 17.53 0.27 2.60
CA PRO A 223 17.26 1.64 3.04
C PRO A 223 15.81 2.11 2.82
N ALA A 224 15.08 1.55 1.84
CA ALA A 224 13.68 1.92 1.61
C ALA A 224 12.70 1.16 2.53
N VAL A 225 13.08 -0.02 3.04
CA VAL A 225 12.26 -0.82 3.95
C VAL A 225 12.57 -0.40 5.38
N ILE A 226 11.81 0.58 5.87
CA ILE A 226 12.13 1.24 7.14
C ILE A 226 11.06 0.96 8.20
N LEU A 227 11.52 0.65 9.40
CA LEU A 227 10.69 0.60 10.60
C LEU A 227 10.42 2.01 11.11
N ARG A 228 9.15 2.36 11.31
CA ARG A 228 8.78 3.66 11.88
C ARG A 228 8.69 3.50 13.40
N ASN A 229 9.48 4.27 14.15
CA ASN A 229 9.62 4.13 15.61
C ASN A 229 9.95 2.70 16.05
N SER A 230 10.82 2.01 15.31
CA SER A 230 11.15 0.59 15.55
C SER A 230 9.96 -0.36 15.43
N LYS A 231 8.86 0.05 14.80
CA LYS A 231 7.68 -0.77 14.53
C LYS A 231 7.58 -1.14 13.06
N MET A 232 7.14 -2.37 12.82
CA MET A 232 6.65 -2.82 11.52
C MET A 232 5.30 -2.13 11.28
N GLN A 233 5.22 -1.29 10.25
CA GLN A 233 4.01 -0.55 9.91
C GLN A 233 3.59 -0.84 8.46
N CYS A 234 2.38 -0.48 8.05
CA CYS A 234 1.99 -0.58 6.64
C CYS A 234 3.03 0.10 5.73
N THR A 235 3.53 1.27 6.14
CA THR A 235 4.53 2.04 5.38
C THR A 235 5.94 1.46 5.40
N THR A 236 6.18 0.36 6.12
CA THR A 236 7.46 -0.37 6.03
C THR A 236 7.55 -1.10 4.70
N CYS A 237 6.42 -1.58 4.18
CA CYS A 237 6.37 -2.34 2.94
C CYS A 237 5.68 -1.58 1.79
N HIS A 238 4.80 -0.64 2.12
CA HIS A 238 3.97 0.06 1.15
C HIS A 238 4.26 1.57 1.09
N ASP A 239 4.32 2.13 -0.11
CA ASP A 239 4.41 3.58 -0.33
C ASP A 239 3.23 4.04 -1.18
N ALA A 240 2.30 4.79 -0.58
CA ALA A 240 1.08 5.25 -1.25
C ALA A 240 1.34 6.21 -2.43
N HIS A 241 2.56 6.76 -2.55
CA HIS A 241 2.96 7.55 -3.71
C HIS A 241 3.45 6.70 -4.88
N GLN A 242 3.83 5.44 -4.61
CA GLN A 242 4.15 4.46 -5.64
C GLN A 242 2.88 3.88 -6.24
N ASN A 243 3.07 3.25 -7.37
CA ASN A 243 1.98 2.89 -8.26
C ASN A 243 2.16 1.58 -8.98
N GLN A 244 3.31 0.91 -8.80
CA GLN A 244 3.56 -0.37 -9.42
C GLN A 244 2.44 -1.30 -8.97
N SER A 245 1.68 -1.74 -9.95
CA SER A 245 0.55 -2.63 -9.78
C SER A 245 0.64 -3.66 -10.87
N ASP A 246 0.52 -4.92 -10.49
CA ASP A 246 0.19 -5.97 -11.43
C ASP A 246 -1.21 -6.47 -11.09
N ASP A 247 -2.19 -5.85 -11.75
CA ASP A 247 -3.59 -6.19 -11.55
C ASP A 247 -3.98 -7.56 -12.09
N THR A 248 -3.05 -8.22 -12.78
CA THR A 248 -3.21 -9.56 -13.32
C THR A 248 -2.61 -10.63 -12.42
N SER A 249 -1.82 -10.28 -11.40
CA SER A 249 -1.22 -11.24 -10.47
C SER A 249 -2.07 -11.49 -9.21
N CYS A 250 -2.25 -12.75 -8.89
CA CYS A 250 -2.92 -13.25 -7.69
C CYS A 250 -2.06 -14.29 -6.97
N TYR A 251 -2.25 -14.41 -5.66
CA TYR A 251 -1.81 -15.56 -4.90
C TYR A 251 -2.73 -16.76 -5.21
N ASP A 252 -2.13 -17.88 -5.60
CA ASP A 252 -2.82 -19.17 -5.61
C ASP A 252 -2.83 -19.74 -4.20
N THR A 253 -4.00 -19.92 -3.59
CA THR A 253 -4.07 -20.42 -2.22
C THR A 253 -3.69 -21.90 -2.04
N SER A 254 -3.48 -22.65 -3.13
CA SER A 254 -3.13 -24.08 -3.08
C SER A 254 -1.65 -24.31 -2.74
N ASP A 255 -0.76 -23.51 -3.33
CA ASP A 255 0.70 -23.61 -3.16
C ASP A 255 1.35 -22.28 -2.73
N ASN A 256 0.53 -21.22 -2.67
CA ASN A 256 0.90 -19.89 -2.28
C ASN A 256 1.88 -19.19 -3.25
N SER A 257 1.89 -19.64 -4.51
CA SER A 257 2.62 -19.02 -5.60
C SER A 257 1.93 -17.73 -6.08
N ILE A 258 2.70 -16.84 -6.70
CA ILE A 258 2.15 -15.71 -7.46
C ILE A 258 1.95 -16.17 -8.90
N THR A 259 0.71 -16.13 -9.37
CA THR A 259 0.30 -16.55 -10.72
C THR A 259 -0.68 -15.54 -11.32
N THR A 260 -1.07 -15.73 -12.59
CA THR A 260 -2.12 -14.92 -13.20
C THR A 260 -3.47 -15.19 -12.52
N CYS A 261 -4.19 -14.14 -12.15
CA CYS A 261 -5.53 -14.22 -11.57
C CYS A 261 -6.48 -15.04 -12.46
N GLY A 262 -7.19 -15.98 -11.85
CA GLY A 262 -8.13 -16.87 -12.54
C GLY A 262 -7.49 -18.00 -13.34
N SER A 263 -6.16 -18.13 -13.35
CA SER A 263 -5.46 -19.29 -13.96
C SER A 263 -5.83 -20.61 -13.29
N THR A 264 -6.15 -20.57 -12.00
CA THR A 264 -6.76 -21.65 -11.22
C THR A 264 -7.98 -21.13 -10.47
N SER A 265 -8.83 -22.03 -9.98
CA SER A 265 -9.97 -21.66 -9.13
C SER A 265 -9.54 -21.04 -7.79
N THR A 266 -8.29 -21.24 -7.38
CA THR A 266 -7.68 -20.77 -6.14
C THR A 266 -6.87 -19.48 -6.32
N ALA A 267 -6.48 -19.12 -7.55
CA ALA A 267 -5.78 -17.88 -7.89
C ALA A 267 -6.72 -16.65 -7.95
N THR A 268 -7.36 -16.32 -6.84
CA THR A 268 -8.40 -15.26 -6.79
C THR A 268 -7.98 -14.03 -6.00
N ARG A 269 -6.91 -14.13 -5.21
CA ARG A 269 -6.51 -13.06 -4.30
C ARG A 269 -5.39 -12.22 -4.89
N LYS A 270 -5.68 -10.98 -5.27
CA LYS A 270 -4.69 -10.06 -5.86
C LYS A 270 -3.46 -9.84 -4.98
N VAL A 271 -2.30 -9.73 -5.61
CA VAL A 271 -1.08 -9.22 -4.99
C VAL A 271 -1.28 -7.75 -4.64
N ALA A 272 -0.87 -7.34 -3.44
CA ALA A 272 -1.00 -5.94 -3.02
C ALA A 272 -0.10 -5.04 -3.91
N PRO A 273 -0.55 -3.85 -4.31
CA PRO A 273 0.28 -2.93 -5.10
C PRO A 273 1.22 -2.08 -4.21
N PHE A 274 1.95 -1.16 -4.86
CA PHE A 274 2.63 -0.01 -4.23
C PHE A 274 3.70 -0.35 -3.19
N TRP A 275 4.60 -1.29 -3.51
CA TRP A 275 5.73 -1.64 -2.66
C TRP A 275 6.74 -0.48 -2.51
N VAL A 276 7.39 -0.37 -1.35
CA VAL A 276 8.38 0.71 -1.06
C VAL A 276 9.65 0.62 -1.90
N LEU A 277 9.98 -0.58 -2.39
CA LEU A 277 11.12 -0.80 -3.27
C LEU A 277 10.62 -0.87 -4.71
N HIS A 278 11.34 -0.17 -5.58
CA HIS A 278 11.24 -0.29 -7.03
C HIS A 278 12.63 -0.65 -7.57
N ASN A 279 12.93 -1.92 -7.82
CA ASN A 279 14.29 -2.28 -8.27
C ASN A 279 14.49 -2.11 -9.79
N GLY A 280 13.82 -1.14 -10.41
CA GLY A 280 13.67 -1.06 -11.86
C GLY A 280 12.85 -2.23 -12.44
N SER A 281 12.16 -2.98 -11.58
CA SER A 281 11.23 -4.02 -11.95
C SER A 281 9.90 -3.43 -12.46
N ASN A 282 9.24 -4.19 -13.34
CA ASN A 282 8.06 -3.77 -14.07
C ASN A 282 6.74 -4.26 -13.45
N THR A 283 6.77 -5.01 -12.34
CA THR A 283 5.55 -5.61 -11.75
C THR A 283 5.56 -5.61 -10.23
N ALA A 284 4.38 -5.43 -9.63
CA ALA A 284 4.21 -5.49 -8.17
C ALA A 284 4.61 -6.85 -7.56
N SER A 285 4.55 -7.92 -8.34
CA SER A 285 4.94 -9.28 -7.92
C SER A 285 6.44 -9.42 -7.69
N GLN A 286 7.26 -8.77 -8.49
CA GLN A 286 8.72 -8.80 -8.34
C GLN A 286 9.19 -7.91 -7.20
N ASP A 287 8.60 -6.71 -7.04
CA ASP A 287 8.93 -5.82 -5.92
C ASP A 287 8.46 -6.38 -4.57
N HIS A 288 7.35 -7.14 -4.55
CA HIS A 288 6.90 -7.88 -3.36
C HIS A 288 8.00 -8.75 -2.77
N ASP A 289 8.60 -9.63 -3.58
CA ASP A 289 9.57 -10.61 -3.10
C ASP A 289 10.83 -9.94 -2.56
N VAL A 290 11.27 -8.86 -3.21
CA VAL A 290 12.43 -8.08 -2.75
C VAL A 290 12.14 -7.43 -1.38
N VAL A 291 10.96 -6.82 -1.19
CA VAL A 291 10.58 -6.24 0.11
C VAL A 291 10.53 -7.31 1.20
N CYS A 292 9.95 -8.48 0.90
CA CYS A 292 9.82 -9.56 1.86
C CYS A 292 11.18 -10.20 2.24
N THR A 293 12.07 -10.38 1.28
CA THR A 293 13.39 -11.00 1.50
C THR A 293 14.34 -10.17 2.35
N THR A 294 14.04 -8.88 2.59
CA THR A 294 14.79 -8.03 3.52
C THR A 294 14.77 -8.52 4.96
N CYS A 295 13.73 -9.26 5.34
CA CYS A 295 13.53 -9.77 6.70
C CYS A 295 13.35 -11.28 6.77
N HIS A 296 12.90 -11.89 5.67
CA HIS A 296 12.57 -13.32 5.60
C HIS A 296 13.56 -14.06 4.69
N PRO A 297 14.09 -15.21 5.13
CA PRO A 297 14.87 -16.08 4.25
C PRO A 297 13.90 -16.85 3.33
N MET A 298 13.40 -16.19 2.28
CA MET A 298 12.51 -16.84 1.31
C MET A 298 13.35 -17.63 0.30
N VAL A 299 13.34 -18.95 0.42
CA VAL A 299 14.03 -19.86 -0.52
C VAL A 299 13.13 -20.19 -1.74
N THR A 300 11.82 -19.95 -1.60
CA THR A 300 10.78 -20.00 -2.65
C THR A 300 9.63 -19.05 -2.28
N PRO A 301 8.88 -18.47 -3.24
CA PRO A 301 7.80 -17.55 -2.95
C PRO A 301 6.62 -18.30 -2.30
N SER A 302 6.66 -18.42 -0.98
CA SER A 302 5.52 -18.89 -0.18
C SER A 302 5.36 -17.98 1.04
N PRO A 303 4.83 -16.74 0.85
CA PRO A 303 4.59 -15.81 1.96
C PRO A 303 3.55 -16.29 2.99
N PHE A 304 2.78 -17.35 2.69
CA PHE A 304 1.82 -17.96 3.62
C PHE A 304 2.13 -19.45 3.76
N GLN A 305 3.09 -19.78 4.62
CA GLN A 305 2.92 -21.04 5.35
C GLN A 305 1.67 -20.86 6.22
N THR A 306 0.62 -21.60 5.90
CA THR A 306 -0.49 -21.79 6.83
C THR A 306 0.13 -22.27 8.14
N ALA A 307 0.03 -21.44 9.18
CA ALA A 307 0.34 -21.92 10.51
C ALA A 307 -0.61 -23.12 10.77
N PRO A 308 -0.10 -24.25 11.30
CA PRO A 308 -0.98 -25.31 11.78
C PRO A 308 -1.93 -24.78 12.86
#